data_AF-A0A920WQN9-F1
#
_entry.id   AF-A0A920WQN9-F1
#
_cell.length_a   1.000
_cell.length_b   1.000
_cell.length_c   1.000
_cell.angle_alpha   90.00
_cell.angle_beta   90.00
_cell.angle_gamma   90.00
#
_symmetry.space_group_name_H-M   'P 1'
#
loop_
_entity.id
_entity.type
_entity.pdbx_description
1 polymer ?
#
loop_
_entity_poly.entity_id
_entity_poly.type
_entity_poly.pdbx_seq_one_letter_code
_entity_poly.pdbx_strand_id
1 'polypeptide(L)' 'MLQRYKELQDIIAILGMDELSPDDKQTVFRARKIQRFLSQPFSVAEVSPAPPANRWAWRTP' A
#
# COMPACT_ATOMS: atom_id res chain seq x y z
N MET A 1 -19.31 2.10 11.49
CA MET A 1 -17.86 2.06 11.79
C MET A 1 -17.02 3.02 10.94
N LEU A 2 -17.40 3.35 9.70
CA LEU A 2 -16.67 4.34 8.86
C LEU A 2 -16.77 5.80 9.34
N GLN A 3 -17.86 6.19 10.00
CA GLN A 3 -18.08 7.57 10.48
C GLN A 3 -16.98 8.04 11.44
N ARG A 4 -16.65 7.21 12.44
CA ARG A 4 -15.62 7.49 13.45
C ARG A 4 -14.22 7.65 12.87
N TYR A 5 -13.93 7.00 11.75
CA TYR A 5 -12.62 7.13 11.10
C TYR A 5 -12.44 8.48 10.40
N LYS A 6 -13.49 9.00 9.75
CA LYS A 6 -13.46 10.33 9.13
C LYS A 6 -13.34 11.43 10.18
N GLU A 7 -14.11 11.33 11.26
CA GLU A 7 -14.03 12.28 12.38
C GLU A 7 -12.61 12.32 12.98
N LEU A 8 -11.99 11.15 13.18
CA LEU A 8 -10.60 11.08 13.63
C LEU A 8 -9.61 11.68 12.61
N GLN A 9 -9.82 11.49 11.29
CA GLN A 9 -8.98 12.11 10.26
C GLN A 9 -9.07 13.64 10.27
N ASP A 10 -10.27 14.19 10.43
CA ASP A 10 -10.49 15.64 10.48
C ASP A 10 -9.89 16.23 11.78
N ILE A 11 -10.02 15.53 12.91
CA ILE A 11 -9.41 15.91 14.18
C ILE A 11 -7.87 15.94 14.08
N ILE A 12 -7.25 14.95 13.45
CA ILE A 12 -5.78 14.92 13.23
C ILE A 12 -5.33 16.05 12.31
N ALA A 13 -6.14 16.40 11.30
CA ALA A 13 -5.82 17.47 10.37
C ALA A 13 -5.82 18.86 11.04
N ILE A 14 -6.60 19.03 12.11
CA ILE A 14 -6.75 20.30 12.85
C ILE A 14 -5.75 20.40 14.02
N LEU A 15 -5.60 19.34 14.83
CA LEU A 15 -4.81 19.37 16.07
C LEU A 15 -3.37 18.84 15.90
N GLY A 16 -3.10 18.08 14.83
CA GLY A 16 -1.85 17.35 14.69
C GLY A 16 -1.81 16.05 15.51
N MET A 17 -0.92 15.13 15.13
CA MET A 17 -0.85 13.78 15.73
C MET A 17 -0.44 13.81 17.20
N ASP A 18 0.32 14.82 17.62
CA ASP A 18 0.96 14.87 18.94
C ASP A 18 -0.03 15.17 20.07
N GLU A 19 -1.13 15.85 19.77
CA GLU A 19 -2.21 16.21 20.70
C GLU A 19 -3.21 15.06 20.97
N LEU A 20 -3.14 13.96 20.21
CA LEU A 20 -4.06 12.82 20.43
C LEU A 20 -3.65 11.98 21.66
N SER A 21 -4.67 11.45 22.34
CA SER A 21 -4.53 10.44 23.38
C SER A 21 -3.82 9.18 22.84
N PRO A 22 -3.03 8.44 23.65
CA PRO A 22 -2.34 7.23 23.21
C PRO A 22 -3.27 6.17 22.58
N ASP A 23 -4.52 6.05 23.04
CA ASP A 23 -5.49 5.10 22.48
C ASP A 23 -5.96 5.50 21.07
N ASP A 24 -6.19 6.79 20.84
CA ASP A 24 -6.57 7.33 19.53
C ASP A 24 -5.41 7.25 18.55
N LYS A 25 -4.19 7.57 19.01
CA LYS A 25 -2.94 7.37 18.23
C LYS A 25 -2.83 5.93 17.73
N GLN A 26 -3.14 4.96 18.58
CA GLN A 26 -3.06 3.55 18.22
C GLN A 26 -4.10 3.16 17.16
N THR A 27 -5.33 3.68 17.27
CA THR A 27 -6.41 3.49 16.29
C THR A 27 -6.03 4.06 14.92
N VAL A 28 -5.49 5.27 14.92
CA VAL A 28 -5.06 5.99 13.72
C VAL A 28 -3.88 5.31 13.05
N PHE A 29 -2.92 4.82 13.84
CA PHE A 29 -1.74 4.12 13.33
C PHE A 29 -2.12 2.80 12.64
N ARG A 30 -3.04 2.03 13.25
CA ARG A 30 -3.58 0.80 12.66
C ARG A 30 -4.31 1.10 11.35
N ALA A 31 -5.15 2.13 11.32
CA ALA A 31 -5.90 2.51 10.13
C ALA A 31 -4.98 3.01 9.00
N ARG A 32 -3.94 3.80 9.30
CA ARG A 32 -2.91 4.20 8.31
C ARG A 32 -2.17 3.00 7.73
N LYS A 33 -1.86 1.99 8.55
CA LYS A 33 -1.20 0.76 8.10
C LYS A 33 -2.09 -0.04 7.15
N ILE A 34 -3.39 -0.15 7.46
CA ILE A 34 -4.39 -0.79 6.60
C ILE A 34 -4.55 -0.02 5.28
N GLN A 35 -4.69 1.30 5.34
CA GLN A 35 -4.79 2.14 4.14
C GLN A 35 -3.55 1.99 3.25
N ARG A 36 -2.35 1.99 3.84
CA ARG A 36 -1.10 1.82 3.10
C ARG A 36 -0.93 0.41 2.52
N PHE A 37 -1.48 -0.60 3.19
CA PHE A 37 -1.52 -1.98 2.69
C PHE A 37 -2.49 -2.13 1.51
N LEU A 38 -3.65 -1.49 1.57
CA LEU A 38 -4.64 -1.52 0.49
C LEU A 38 -4.30 -0.57 -0.68
N SER A 39 -3.49 0.46 -0.42
CA SER A 39 -2.96 1.35 -1.45
C SER A 39 -1.65 0.86 -2.06
N GLN A 40 -1.09 -0.24 -1.55
CA GLN A 40 0.01 -0.89 -2.25
C GLN A 40 -0.57 -1.48 -3.53
N PRO A 41 -0.02 -1.12 -4.71
CA PRO A 41 -0.32 -1.89 -5.89
C PRO A 41 0.17 -3.30 -5.58
N PHE A 42 -0.73 -4.27 -5.57
CA PHE A 42 -0.34 -5.66 -5.77
C PHE A 42 0.16 -5.73 -7.22
N SER A 43 1.34 -5.18 -7.49
CA SER A 43 2.16 -5.57 -8.62
C SER A 43 2.57 -7.00 -8.31
N VAL A 44 1.63 -7.92 -8.53
CA VAL A 44 1.94 -9.27 -8.99
C VAL A 44 3.00 -9.05 -10.03
N ALA A 45 4.22 -9.46 -9.72
CA ALA A 45 5.32 -9.46 -10.66
C ALA A 45 4.75 -10.03 -11.95
N GLU A 46 4.70 -9.20 -13.00
CA GLU A 46 4.45 -9.68 -14.35
C GLU A 46 5.27 -10.94 -14.51
N VAL A 47 4.58 -12.06 -14.71
CA VAL A 47 5.18 -13.31 -15.16
C VAL A 47 6.15 -12.91 -16.25
N SER A 48 7.45 -12.99 -15.94
CA SER A 48 8.49 -12.57 -16.85
C SER A 48 8.22 -13.29 -18.16
N PRO A 49 7.95 -12.58 -19.27
CA PRO A 49 7.80 -13.27 -20.53
C PRO A 49 9.16 -13.91 -20.79
N ALA A 50 9.20 -15.24 -20.68
CA ALA A 50 10.39 -15.99 -21.00
C ALA A 50 10.86 -15.53 -22.39
N PRO A 51 12.15 -15.20 -22.56
CA PRO A 51 12.64 -14.77 -23.87
C PRO A 51 12.30 -15.86 -24.89
N PRO A 52 11.82 -15.49 -26.09
CA PRO A 52 11.37 -16.46 -27.07
C PRO A 52 12.54 -17.38 -27.41
N ALA A 53 12.33 -18.68 -27.20
CA ALA A 53 13.27 -19.76 -27.48
C ALA A 53 13.41 -19.96 -29.00
N ASN A 54 13.86 -18.94 -29.74
CA ASN A 54 14.18 -19.05 -31.17
C ASN A 54 15.04 -17.89 -31.68
N ARG A 55 16.26 -17.70 -31.13
CA ARG A 55 17.25 -16.81 -31.74
C ARG A 55 18.57 -17.48 -32.16
N TRP A 56 18.74 -18.80 -31.99
CA TRP A 56 20.07 -19.41 -32.18
C TRP A 56 20.12 -20.78 -32.88
N ALA A 57 19.06 -21.27 -33.55
CA ALA A 57 19.03 -22.66 -34.05
C ALA A 57 19.27 -22.88 -35.55
N TRP A 58 19.53 -21.86 -36.39
CA TRP A 58 19.82 -22.10 -37.83
C TRP A 58 21.19 -21.60 -38.30
N ARG A 59 22.06 -21.12 -37.41
CA ARG A 59 23.48 -20.88 -37.73
C ARG A 59 24.34 -21.98 -37.15
N THR A 60 24.50 -23.05 -37.91
CA THR A 60 25.72 -23.84 -37.93
C THR A 60 26.16 -23.99 -39.40
N PRO A 61 27.48 -24.16 -39.64
CA PRO A 61 28.21 -23.65 -40.80
C PRO A 61 27.89 -24.33 -42.14
#